data_AF-A0A6B3ECG3-F1
#
_entry.id   AF-A0A6B3ECG3-F1
#
_cell.length_a   1.000
_cell.length_b   1.000
_cell.length_c   1.000
_cell.angle_alpha   90.00
_cell.angle_beta   90.00
_cell.angle_gamma   90.00
#
_symmetry.space_group_name_H-M   'P 1'
#
loop_
_entity.id
_entity.type
_entity.pdbx_description
1 polymer ?
#
loop_
_entity_poly.entity_id
_entity_poly.type
_entity_poly.pdbx_seq_one_letter_code
_entity_poly.pdbx_strand_id
1 'polypeptide(L)'
;GKGPRRVLALFVVAVLVYVVDLGSKLLVVAKLEGHGDGSVQVIGDWLRLTAIRNSGAAFSMGEAYTIVFTIIAAGVIVVIARLARKLHSLPWAIALGLLLGGALGNLTDRVFRSPGVFR
;
A
#
# COMPACT_ATOMS: atom_id res chain seq x y z
N GLY A 1 -16.23 1.58 -28.16
CA GLY A 1 -16.54 1.25 -26.76
C GLY A 1 -15.55 1.91 -25.81
N LYS A 2 -16.01 2.56 -24.73
CA LYS A 2 -15.16 3.30 -23.77
C LYS A 2 -14.53 2.43 -22.67
N GLY A 3 -14.81 1.12 -22.65
CA GLY A 3 -14.30 0.14 -21.68
C GLY A 3 -12.76 0.05 -21.57
N PRO A 4 -12.00 -0.14 -22.67
CA PRO A 4 -10.56 -0.37 -22.59
C PRO A 4 -9.79 0.83 -22.01
N ARG A 5 -10.23 2.07 -22.28
CA ARG A 5 -9.61 3.29 -21.74
C ARG A 5 -9.74 3.40 -20.21
N ARG A 6 -10.81 2.87 -19.63
CA ARG A 6 -11.06 2.93 -18.17
C ARG A 6 -10.28 1.88 -17.41
N VAL A 7 -10.18 0.69 -17.99
CA VAL A 7 -9.32 -0.37 -17.45
C VAL A 7 -7.87 0.12 -17.44
N LEU A 8 -7.42 0.76 -18.52
CA LEU A 8 -6.09 1.37 -18.57
C LEU A 8 -5.93 2.43 -17.47
N ALA A 9 -6.89 3.35 -17.31
CA ALA A 9 -6.83 4.38 -16.26
C ALA A 9 -6.71 3.76 -14.85
N LEU A 10 -7.46 2.70 -14.56
CA LEU A 10 -7.36 1.98 -13.28
C LEU A 10 -5.95 1.45 -13.04
N PHE A 11 -5.37 0.75 -14.03
CA PHE A 11 -4.02 0.20 -13.90
C PHE A 11 -2.95 1.28 -13.80
N VAL A 12 -3.06 2.36 -14.56
CA VAL A 12 -2.14 3.50 -14.47
C VAL A 12 -2.18 4.10 -13.07
N VAL A 13 -3.37 4.36 -12.53
CA VAL A 13 -3.52 4.89 -11.16
C VAL A 13 -2.96 3.91 -10.13
N ALA A 14 -3.25 2.61 -10.27
CA ALA A 14 -2.73 1.59 -9.35
C ALA A 14 -1.20 1.51 -9.34
N VAL A 15 -0.57 1.55 -10.52
CA VAL A 15 0.89 1.56 -10.66
C VAL A 15 1.49 2.83 -10.06
N LEU A 16 0.91 4.00 -10.34
CA LEU A 16 1.38 5.26 -9.76
C LEU A 16 1.32 5.24 -8.24
N VAL A 17 0.19 4.81 -7.66
CA VAL A 17 0.05 4.70 -6.20
C VAL A 17 1.05 3.71 -5.62
N TYR A 18 1.22 2.55 -6.26
CA TYR A 18 2.17 1.53 -5.81
C TYR A 18 3.61 2.05 -5.80
N VAL A 19 4.03 2.74 -6.87
CA VAL A 19 5.37 3.31 -6.99
C VAL A 19 5.58 4.43 -5.96
N VAL A 20 4.58 5.29 -5.76
CA VAL A 20 4.65 6.37 -4.75
C VAL A 20 4.73 5.79 -3.34
N ASP A 21 3.94 4.76 -3.03
CA ASP A 21 3.96 4.07 -1.72
C ASP A 21 5.33 3.44 -1.45
N LEU A 22 5.84 2.63 -2.39
CA LEU A 22 7.13 1.97 -2.27
C LEU A 22 8.28 2.98 -2.21
N GLY A 23 8.27 3.99 -3.08
CA GLY A 23 9.28 5.05 -3.12
C GLY A 23 9.31 5.87 -1.83
N SER A 24 8.13 6.21 -1.28
CA SER A 24 8.02 6.92 0.00
C SER A 24 8.58 6.08 1.15
N LYS A 25 8.29 4.78 1.18
CA LYS A 25 8.83 3.86 2.19
C LYS A 25 10.35 3.71 2.10
N LEU A 26 10.89 3.59 0.89
CA LEU A 26 12.34 3.52 0.68
C LEU A 26 13.02 4.82 1.11
N LEU A 27 12.41 5.98 0.84
CA LEU A 27 12.91 7.27 1.29
C LEU A 27 12.92 7.38 2.81
N VAL A 28 11.85 6.95 3.48
CA VAL A 28 11.76 6.90 4.95
C VAL A 28 12.85 6.00 5.53
N VAL A 29 13.05 4.80 4.99
CA VAL A 29 14.11 3.89 5.43
C VAL A 29 15.49 4.52 5.24
N ALA A 30 15.76 5.09 4.06
CA ALA A 30 17.06 5.65 3.74
C ALA A 30 17.40 6.92 4.54
N LYS A 31 16.40 7.76 4.85
CA LYS A 31 16.62 9.07 5.47
C LYS A 31 16.30 9.13 6.96
N LEU A 32 15.32 8.36 7.45
CA LEU A 32 14.83 8.48 8.82
C LEU A 32 15.32 7.34 9.71
N GLU A 33 15.33 6.09 9.26
CA GLU A 33 15.75 4.97 10.14
C GLU A 33 17.23 5.05 10.58
N GLY A 34 18.08 5.77 9.84
CA GLY A 34 19.49 5.98 10.19
C GLY A 34 19.84 7.31 10.84
N HIS A 35 18.87 8.23 11.06
CA HIS A 35 19.13 9.58 11.56
C HIS A 35 18.40 9.85 12.89
N GLY A 36 19.17 10.10 13.96
CA GLY A 36 18.66 10.63 15.22
C GLY A 36 17.59 9.75 15.89
N ASP A 37 16.44 10.37 16.21
CA ASP A 37 15.28 9.73 16.85
C ASP A 37 14.32 9.05 15.84
N GLY A 38 14.68 9.00 14.56
CA GLY A 38 13.84 8.44 13.50
C GLY A 38 12.66 9.34 13.11
N SER A 39 12.69 10.63 13.46
CA SER A 39 11.61 11.58 13.15
C SER A 39 12.11 12.86 12.47
N VAL A 40 11.30 13.43 11.58
CA VAL A 40 11.54 14.73 10.94
C VAL A 40 10.27 15.56 10.96
N GLN A 41 10.38 16.79 11.45
CA GLN A 41 9.32 17.79 11.37
C GLN A 41 9.28 18.38 9.96
N VAL A 42 8.13 18.31 9.31
CA VAL A 42 7.94 18.81 7.94
C VAL A 42 7.28 20.19 7.95
N ILE A 43 6.30 20.40 8.85
CA ILE A 43 5.57 21.68 8.97
C ILE A 43 5.47 22.04 10.46
N GLY A 44 6.51 22.68 11.00
CA GLY A 44 6.61 23.03 12.43
C GLY A 44 6.15 21.87 13.33
N ASP A 45 5.31 22.18 14.31
CA ASP A 45 4.70 21.18 15.21
C ASP A 45 3.44 20.50 14.64
N TRP A 46 2.96 20.90 13.46
CA TRP A 46 1.71 20.40 12.89
C TRP A 46 1.86 19.08 12.11
N LEU A 47 3.00 18.86 11.45
CA LEU A 47 3.26 17.65 10.67
C LEU A 47 4.66 17.10 10.95
N ARG A 48 4.71 15.90 11.52
CA ARG A 48 5.93 15.14 11.77
C ARG A 48 5.86 13.79 11.08
N LEU A 49 6.92 13.45 10.36
CA LEU A 49 7.13 12.12 9.80
C LEU A 49 7.99 11.31 10.79
N THR A 50 7.45 10.21 11.29
CA THR A 50 8.16 9.31 12.19
C THR A 50 8.25 7.94 11.53
N ALA A 51 9.46 7.38 11.47
CA ALA A 51 9.68 6.03 10.98
C ALA A 51 9.22 5.02 12.04
N ILE A 52 8.03 4.45 11.86
CA ILE A 52 7.48 3.42 12.75
C ILE A 52 7.33 2.11 11.96
N ARG A 53 8.00 1.05 12.44
CA ARG A 53 7.83 -0.29 11.88
C ARG A 53 6.58 -0.95 12.48
N ASN A 54 5.53 -1.05 11.69
CA ASN A 54 4.30 -1.73 12.09
C ASN A 54 4.39 -3.22 11.75
N SER A 55 4.70 -4.06 12.74
CA SER A 55 4.75 -5.53 12.62
C SER A 55 3.36 -6.20 12.67
N GLY A 56 2.27 -5.43 12.65
CA GLY A 56 0.92 -5.92 12.97
C GLY A 56 0.55 -5.71 14.45
N ALA A 57 1.49 -5.22 15.25
CA ALA A 57 1.32 -4.89 16.66
C ALA A 57 0.48 -3.63 16.93
N ALA A 58 0.05 -2.88 15.89
CA ALA A 58 -0.88 -1.75 16.07
C ALA A 58 -2.22 -2.16 16.73
N PHE A 59 -2.57 -3.45 16.69
CA PHE A 59 -3.70 -4.02 17.44
C PHE A 59 -3.26 -4.87 18.64
N SER A 60 -1.98 -4.86 19.02
CA SER A 60 -1.38 -5.68 20.09
C SER A 60 -1.57 -7.20 19.95
N MET A 61 -1.83 -7.71 18.74
CA MET A 61 -2.38 -9.07 18.53
C MET A 61 -1.52 -10.06 17.69
N GLY A 62 -0.24 -9.78 17.42
CA GLY A 62 0.73 -10.76 16.87
C GLY A 62 0.53 -11.20 15.39
N GLU A 63 1.29 -12.22 14.95
CA GLU A 63 1.37 -12.70 13.56
C GLU A 63 0.05 -13.18 12.94
N ALA A 64 -0.88 -13.69 13.77
CA ALA A 64 -2.16 -14.23 13.30
C ALA A 64 -2.95 -13.20 12.48
N TYR A 65 -2.90 -11.92 12.86
CA TYR A 65 -3.58 -10.85 12.14
C TYR A 65 -2.83 -10.40 10.89
N THR A 66 -1.50 -10.56 10.84
CA THR A 66 -0.71 -10.30 9.62
C THR A 66 -1.17 -11.22 8.48
N ILE A 67 -1.42 -12.50 8.78
CA ILE A 67 -1.98 -13.46 7.82
C ILE A 67 -3.40 -13.05 7.40
N VAL A 68 -4.28 -12.71 8.35
CA VAL A 68 -5.65 -12.26 8.06
C VAL A 68 -5.65 -11.04 7.13
N PHE A 69 -4.87 -10.02 7.42
CA PHE A 69 -4.82 -8.84 6.57
C PHE A 69 -4.21 -9.12 5.19
N THR A 70 -3.26 -10.06 5.09
CA THR A 70 -2.69 -10.53 3.82
C THR A 70 -3.76 -11.21 2.97
N ILE A 71 -4.56 -12.10 3.56
CA ILE A 71 -5.68 -12.77 2.89
C ILE A 71 -6.73 -11.74 2.42
N ILE A 72 -7.09 -10.78 3.29
CA ILE A 72 -8.03 -9.71 2.93
C ILE A 72 -7.50 -8.88 1.75
N ALA A 73 -6.23 -8.46 1.80
CA ALA A 73 -5.62 -7.69 0.72
C ALA A 73 -5.60 -8.47 -0.61
N ALA A 74 -5.24 -9.75 -0.57
CA ALA A 74 -5.29 -10.63 -1.74
C ALA A 74 -6.72 -10.77 -2.30
N GLY A 75 -7.72 -10.95 -1.42
CA GLY A 75 -9.13 -10.99 -1.79
C GLY A 75 -9.60 -9.71 -2.48
N VAL A 76 -9.24 -8.55 -1.94
CA VAL A 76 -9.54 -7.24 -2.53
C VAL A 76 -8.93 -7.12 -3.93
N ILE A 77 -7.67 -7.51 -4.12
CA ILE A 77 -7.00 -7.49 -5.43
C ILE A 77 -7.78 -8.33 -6.45
N VAL A 78 -8.17 -9.56 -6.08
CA VAL A 78 -8.93 -10.46 -6.98
C VAL A 78 -10.30 -9.88 -7.32
N VAL A 79 -11.02 -9.32 -6.34
CA VAL A 79 -12.32 -8.68 -6.56
C VAL A 79 -12.18 -7.49 -7.51
N ILE A 80 -11.21 -6.61 -7.30
CA ILE A 80 -10.97 -5.46 -8.16
C ILE A 80 -10.62 -5.91 -9.59
N ALA A 81 -9.75 -6.90 -9.75
CA ALA A 81 -9.40 -7.45 -11.07
C ALA A 81 -10.62 -8.02 -11.81
N ARG A 82 -11.56 -8.65 -11.08
CA ARG A 82 -12.83 -9.14 -11.66
C ARG A 82 -13.78 -8.01 -12.03
N LEU A 83 -13.90 -7.00 -11.16
CA LEU A 83 -14.75 -5.83 -11.37
C LEU A 83 -14.19 -4.88 -12.44
N ALA A 84 -12.88 -4.90 -12.69
CA ALA A 84 -12.18 -4.08 -13.68
C ALA A 84 -12.88 -4.13 -15.05
N ARG A 85 -13.35 -5.31 -15.45
CA ARG A 85 -14.01 -5.55 -16.74
C ARG A 85 -15.42 -4.95 -16.86
N LYS A 86 -16.04 -4.60 -15.73
CA LYS A 86 -17.41 -4.05 -15.65
C LYS A 86 -17.43 -2.55 -15.33
N LEU A 87 -16.32 -1.82 -15.54
CA LEU A 87 -16.27 -0.41 -15.16
C LEU A 87 -17.08 0.53 -16.10
N HIS A 88 -18.04 1.21 -15.48
CA HIS A 88 -18.95 2.11 -16.18
C HIS A 88 -18.48 3.57 -16.22
N SER A 89 -17.56 4.01 -15.35
CA SER A 89 -17.11 5.41 -15.30
C SER A 89 -15.62 5.59 -14.96
N LEU A 90 -15.07 6.77 -15.29
CA LEU A 90 -13.69 7.14 -15.00
C LEU A 90 -13.45 7.36 -13.49
N PRO A 91 -14.34 8.01 -12.72
CA PRO A 91 -14.18 8.12 -11.26
C PRO A 91 -14.05 6.75 -10.57
N TRP A 92 -14.83 5.75 -10.99
CA TRP A 92 -14.69 4.39 -10.47
C TRP A 92 -13.34 3.76 -10.82
N ALA A 93 -12.78 4.06 -12.00
CA ALA A 93 -11.47 3.56 -12.40
C ALA A 93 -10.37 4.13 -11.50
N ILE A 94 -10.45 5.42 -11.20
CA ILE A 94 -9.50 6.09 -10.29
C ILE A 94 -9.64 5.51 -8.88
N ALA A 95 -10.85 5.45 -8.32
CA ALA A 95 -11.07 4.94 -6.97
C ALA A 95 -10.58 3.49 -6.80
N LEU A 96 -10.90 2.61 -7.75
CA LEU A 96 -10.44 1.21 -7.72
C LEU A 96 -8.93 1.10 -7.98
N GLY A 97 -8.37 2.00 -8.80
CA GLY A 97 -6.92 2.08 -9.00
C GLY A 97 -6.18 2.46 -7.73
N LEU A 98 -6.67 3.48 -7.01
CA LEU A 98 -6.13 3.90 -5.71
C LEU A 98 -6.17 2.75 -4.70
N LEU A 99 -7.32 2.07 -4.60
CA LEU A 99 -7.49 0.93 -3.70
C LEU A 99 -6.57 -0.25 -4.07
N LEU A 100 -6.45 -0.57 -5.37
CA LEU A 100 -5.60 -1.65 -5.85
C LEU A 100 -4.12 -1.36 -5.60
N GLY A 101 -3.66 -0.14 -5.90
CA GLY A 101 -2.26 0.27 -5.66
C GLY A 101 -1.90 0.21 -4.18
N GLY A 102 -2.76 0.72 -3.30
CA GLY A 102 -2.55 0.66 -1.84
C GLY A 102 -2.60 -0.76 -1.29
N ALA A 103 -3.50 -1.61 -1.79
CA ALA A 103 -3.55 -3.02 -1.40
C ALA A 103 -2.28 -3.78 -1.82
N LEU A 104 -1.78 -3.55 -3.04
CA LEU A 104 -0.53 -4.14 -3.53
C LEU A 104 0.70 -3.68 -2.74
N GLY A 105 0.79 -2.38 -2.43
CA GLY A 105 1.89 -1.83 -1.62
C GLY A 105 1.96 -2.47 -0.23
N ASN A 106 0.80 -2.56 0.43
CA ASN A 106 0.71 -3.21 1.74
C ASN A 106 0.94 -4.73 1.70
N LEU A 107 0.47 -5.41 0.65
CA LEU A 107 0.71 -6.85 0.48
C LEU A 107 2.21 -7.14 0.23
N THR A 108 2.85 -6.32 -0.61
CA THR A 108 4.30 -6.38 -0.87
C THR A 108 5.07 -6.26 0.43
N ASP A 109 4.80 -5.22 1.22
CA ASP A 109 5.46 -5.03 2.51
C ASP A 109 5.33 -6.25 3.43
N ARG A 110 4.16 -6.88 3.49
CA ARG A 110 3.94 -8.04 4.37
C ARG A 110 4.64 -9.30 3.89
N VAL A 111 4.63 -9.55 2.59
CA VAL A 111 5.31 -10.72 2.00
C VAL A 111 6.83 -10.58 2.10
N PHE A 112 7.36 -9.39 1.86
CA PHE A 112 8.81 -9.16 1.87
C PHE A 112 9.37 -8.77 3.24
N ARG A 113 8.55 -8.38 4.23
CA ARG A 113 9.00 -8.00 5.59
C ARG A 113 8.46 -8.87 6.75
N SER A 114 7.54 -9.82 6.56
CA SER A 114 7.16 -10.74 7.66
C SER A 114 8.38 -11.52 8.17
N PRO A 115 8.43 -11.89 9.46
CA PRO A 115 9.61 -12.55 10.03
C PRO A 115 9.85 -13.91 9.37
N GLY A 116 11.12 -14.19 9.05
CA GLY A 116 11.74 -15.52 8.92
C GLY A 116 10.87 -16.74 8.59
N VAL A 117 10.50 -16.94 7.32
CA VAL A 117 10.47 -18.32 6.78
C VAL A 117 11.84 -18.67 6.16
N PHE A 118 12.72 -17.68 5.95
CA PHE A 118 14.08 -17.85 5.44
C PHE A 118 15.15 -17.17 6.31
N ARG A 119 14.99 -17.22 7.64
CA ARG A 119 16.10 -17.04 8.59
C ARG A 119 15.97 -18.02 9.73
#